data_AF-A0A6I4J591-F1
#
_entry.id   AF-A0A6I4J591-F1
#
_cell.length_a   1.000
_cell.length_b   1.000
_cell.length_c   1.000
_cell.angle_alpha   90.00
_cell.angle_beta   90.00
_cell.angle_gamma   90.00
#
_symmetry.space_group_name_H-M   'P 1'
#
loop_
_entity.id
_entity.type
_entity.pdbx_description
1 polymer ?
#
loop_
_entity_poly.entity_id
_entity_poly.type
_entity_poly.pdbx_seq_one_letter_code
_entity_poly.pdbx_strand_id
1 'polypeptide(L)'
;MTVAERGVIMKKLLWILAPMAMAGASANAATITGLFNTGTDSNNVALVGGNGTVDPHYSIFSSTSPGFAGQQAVTFQCCYVADDADSRWVSLSANGNPGSNVTFYRLSFSLAGLDPTTASISGSGGSDNAGRIFLNGVDTGIDINGFSALVPFVLNSGFVAGVNTLDIRVSDFGAPTAFRIDNLTGTASPMSGIPEPAVWAMLIAGFGLIGGAARRRPLAAA
;
A
#
# COMPACT_ATOMS: atom_id res chain seq x y z
N MET A 1 -16.35 -69.80 -56.72
CA MET A 1 -17.45 -68.82 -56.71
C MET A 1 -18.23 -69.08 -55.43
N THR A 2 -18.33 -68.21 -54.42
CA THR A 2 -18.31 -66.74 -54.38
C THR A 2 -18.15 -66.29 -52.92
N VAL A 3 -17.24 -65.33 -52.72
CA VAL A 3 -17.35 -64.10 -51.91
C VAL A 3 -17.63 -64.19 -50.40
N ALA A 4 -16.68 -63.59 -49.68
CA ALA A 4 -16.69 -63.21 -48.28
C ALA A 4 -17.53 -61.94 -48.02
N GLU A 5 -18.17 -61.86 -46.85
CA GLU A 5 -18.55 -60.58 -46.24
C GLU A 5 -17.95 -60.50 -44.84
N ARG A 6 -16.91 -59.66 -44.70
CA ARG A 6 -16.40 -59.21 -43.39
C ARG A 6 -17.10 -57.89 -43.06
N GLY A 7 -17.91 -57.91 -42.00
CA GLY A 7 -18.53 -56.71 -41.44
C GLY A 7 -17.49 -55.69 -40.97
N VAL A 8 -17.62 -54.46 -41.45
CA VAL A 8 -16.83 -53.32 -40.99
C VAL A 8 -17.58 -52.66 -39.82
N ILE A 9 -17.07 -52.83 -38.60
CA ILE A 9 -17.56 -52.09 -37.43
C ILE A 9 -16.87 -50.72 -37.43
N MET A 10 -17.61 -49.69 -37.83
CA MET A 10 -17.21 -48.28 -37.77
C MET A 10 -17.12 -47.83 -36.30
N LYS A 11 -15.90 -47.65 -35.78
CA LYS A 11 -15.67 -47.02 -34.46
C LYS A 11 -15.78 -45.50 -34.61
N LYS A 12 -16.92 -44.93 -34.23
CA LYS A 12 -17.10 -43.47 -34.09
C LYS A 12 -16.20 -42.96 -32.95
N LEU A 13 -15.17 -42.19 -33.28
CA LEU A 13 -14.29 -41.54 -32.32
C LEU A 13 -14.92 -40.18 -31.94
N LEU A 14 -15.54 -40.12 -30.76
CA LEU A 14 -16.10 -38.90 -30.19
C LEU A 14 -14.97 -38.12 -29.50
N TRP A 15 -14.65 -36.92 -29.99
CA TRP A 15 -13.71 -36.01 -29.33
C TRP A 15 -14.45 -35.27 -28.22
N ILE A 16 -14.14 -35.59 -26.96
CA ILE A 16 -14.64 -34.85 -25.80
C ILE A 16 -13.76 -33.60 -25.65
N LEU A 17 -14.29 -32.42 -26.01
CA LEU A 17 -13.73 -31.15 -25.55
C LEU A 17 -14.04 -31.00 -24.06
N ALA A 18 -13.01 -31.15 -23.22
CA ALA A 18 -13.12 -30.80 -21.82
C ALA A 18 -12.97 -29.27 -21.66
N PRO A 19 -13.91 -28.56 -21.03
CA PRO A 19 -13.74 -27.15 -20.70
C PRO A 19 -12.69 -27.02 -19.58
N MET A 20 -11.56 -26.37 -19.89
CA MET A 20 -10.52 -26.06 -18.93
C MET A 20 -10.99 -24.88 -18.07
N ALA A 21 -11.37 -25.16 -16.82
CA ALA A 21 -11.80 -24.15 -15.88
C ALA A 21 -10.64 -23.19 -15.55
N MET A 22 -10.78 -21.93 -15.92
CA MET A 22 -9.90 -20.86 -15.48
C MET A 22 -10.19 -20.60 -14.00
N ALA A 23 -9.32 -21.09 -13.12
CA ALA A 23 -9.35 -20.73 -11.72
C ALA A 23 -8.95 -19.24 -11.60
N GLY A 24 -9.94 -18.37 -11.33
CA GLY A 24 -9.66 -16.98 -10.98
C GLY A 24 -8.87 -16.95 -9.67
N ALA A 25 -7.69 -16.33 -9.68
CA ALA A 25 -6.96 -16.07 -8.45
C ALA A 25 -7.79 -15.12 -7.58
N SER A 26 -8.09 -15.53 -6.34
CA SER A 26 -8.64 -14.60 -5.35
C SER A 26 -7.59 -13.54 -5.02
N ALA A 27 -7.90 -12.27 -5.31
CA ALA A 27 -7.06 -11.16 -4.91
C ALA A 27 -7.23 -10.95 -3.39
N ASN A 28 -6.30 -11.49 -2.59
CA ASN A 28 -6.21 -11.15 -1.17
C ASN A 28 -5.63 -9.74 -1.05
N ALA A 29 -6.20 -8.90 -0.19
CA ALA A 29 -5.63 -7.58 0.11
C ALA A 29 -4.27 -7.75 0.81
N ALA A 30 -3.24 -7.11 0.28
CA ALA A 30 -1.89 -7.09 0.84
C ALA A 30 -1.70 -5.85 1.72
N THR A 31 -0.85 -5.95 2.73
CA THR A 31 -0.50 -4.82 3.60
C THR A 31 0.33 -3.80 2.85
N ILE A 32 -0.02 -2.52 2.99
CA ILE A 32 0.80 -1.39 2.53
C ILE A 32 1.97 -1.23 3.50
N THR A 33 3.19 -1.35 3.00
CA THR A 33 4.42 -1.18 3.81
C THR A 33 4.86 0.29 3.84
N GLY A 34 5.67 0.65 4.83
CA GLY A 34 6.16 2.03 5.00
C GLY A 34 5.16 2.98 5.66
N LEU A 35 4.10 2.44 6.26
CA LEU A 35 3.19 3.21 7.12
C LEU A 35 3.71 3.17 8.56
N PHE A 36 4.10 4.34 9.06
CA PHE A 36 4.67 4.49 10.38
C PHE A 36 3.87 5.50 11.22
N ASN A 37 3.69 5.15 12.49
CA ASN A 37 3.18 6.08 13.48
C ASN A 37 4.24 7.13 13.82
N THR A 38 3.82 8.28 14.33
CA THR A 38 4.76 9.32 14.74
C THR A 38 5.59 8.90 15.95
N GLY A 39 6.85 9.30 15.98
CA GLY A 39 7.76 9.11 17.10
C GLY A 39 8.09 7.64 17.37
N THR A 40 8.24 6.84 16.31
CA THR A 40 8.56 5.40 16.38
C THR A 40 9.87 5.03 15.69
N ASP A 41 10.40 3.85 16.02
CA ASP A 41 11.48 3.21 15.28
C ASP A 41 10.98 2.48 14.02
N SER A 42 11.86 1.73 13.34
CA SER A 42 11.51 0.98 12.12
C SER A 42 10.58 -0.22 12.36
N ASN A 43 10.27 -0.55 13.61
CA ASN A 43 9.35 -1.63 14.00
C ASN A 43 8.01 -1.08 14.51
N ASN A 44 7.73 0.22 14.34
CA ASN A 44 6.58 0.91 14.94
C ASN A 44 6.55 0.82 16.49
N VAL A 45 7.72 0.75 17.13
CA VAL A 45 7.82 0.87 18.59
C VAL A 45 8.15 2.31 18.96
N ALA A 46 7.45 2.87 19.95
CA ALA A 46 7.67 4.23 20.42
C ALA A 46 9.14 4.48 20.79
N LEU A 47 9.70 5.58 20.30
CA LEU A 47 11.10 5.95 20.51
C LEU A 47 11.38 6.16 22.00
N VAL A 48 12.50 5.60 22.47
CA VAL A 48 12.98 5.84 23.83
C VAL A 48 13.58 7.24 23.95
N GLY A 49 13.32 7.91 25.08
CA GLY A 49 13.90 9.23 25.41
C GLY A 49 12.85 10.30 25.70
N GLY A 50 13.32 11.51 25.97
CA GLY A 50 12.48 12.68 26.26
C GLY A 50 11.97 13.37 25.00
N ASN A 51 11.67 14.66 25.11
CA ASN A 51 11.39 15.50 23.96
C ASN A 51 12.70 15.79 23.19
N GLY A 52 12.61 15.90 21.87
CA GLY A 52 13.74 16.16 20.98
C GLY A 52 14.35 14.92 20.35
N THR A 53 13.83 13.72 20.61
CA THR A 53 14.26 12.51 19.89
C THR A 53 13.77 12.60 18.46
N VAL A 54 14.67 12.46 17.49
CA VAL A 54 14.35 12.58 16.07
C VAL A 54 13.43 11.44 15.62
N ASP A 55 12.32 11.81 14.97
CA ASP A 55 11.45 10.87 14.25
C ASP A 55 12.12 10.51 12.90
N PRO A 56 12.41 9.22 12.63
CA PRO A 56 13.07 8.81 11.40
C PRO A 56 12.15 8.80 10.16
N HIS A 57 10.84 8.95 10.34
CA HIS A 57 9.82 8.74 9.32
C HIS A 57 9.17 10.04 8.84
N TYR A 58 8.91 10.99 9.75
CA TYR A 58 8.25 12.25 9.43
C TYR A 58 9.25 13.39 9.24
N SER A 59 9.29 13.91 8.02
CA SER A 59 10.11 15.08 7.66
C SER A 59 9.27 16.36 7.63
N ILE A 60 9.88 17.51 7.92
CA ILE A 60 9.24 18.82 7.76
C ILE A 60 9.38 19.23 6.30
N PHE A 61 8.35 18.96 5.49
CA PHE A 61 8.35 19.30 4.07
C PHE A 61 8.36 20.82 3.85
N SER A 62 7.56 21.55 4.62
CA SER A 62 7.56 23.02 4.61
C SER A 62 7.09 23.57 5.96
N SER A 63 7.53 24.78 6.29
CA SER A 63 7.06 25.51 7.46
C SER A 63 7.08 27.01 7.17
N THR A 64 6.11 27.74 7.72
CA THR A 64 6.16 29.22 7.74
C THR A 64 7.18 29.74 8.75
N SER A 65 7.63 28.90 9.69
CA SER A 65 8.71 29.22 10.61
C SER A 65 10.07 29.04 9.91
N PRO A 66 10.93 30.08 9.85
CA PRO A 66 12.22 29.98 9.17
C PRO A 66 13.13 28.90 9.76
N GLY A 67 13.81 28.16 8.88
CA GLY A 67 14.86 27.21 9.26
C GLY A 67 14.40 25.78 9.50
N PHE A 68 13.09 25.48 9.57
CA PHE A 68 12.59 24.13 9.84
C PHE A 68 12.39 23.25 8.61
N ALA A 69 12.16 23.83 7.43
CA ALA A 69 11.98 23.06 6.20
C ALA A 69 13.20 22.18 5.89
N GLY A 70 12.96 20.90 5.60
CA GLY A 70 13.99 19.89 5.36
C GLY A 70 14.55 19.20 6.61
N GLN A 71 14.15 19.63 7.82
CA GLN A 71 14.49 18.90 9.05
C GLN A 71 13.54 17.72 9.28
N GLN A 72 13.84 16.90 10.28
CA GLN A 72 12.93 15.86 10.77
C GLN A 72 12.05 16.42 11.90
N ALA A 73 10.85 15.85 12.04
CA ALA A 73 10.08 16.04 13.26
C ALA A 73 10.83 15.43 14.46
N VAL A 74 10.53 15.92 15.66
CA VAL A 74 11.12 15.41 16.90
C VAL A 74 10.04 15.18 17.95
N THR A 75 10.24 14.22 18.84
CA THR A 75 9.28 13.93 19.92
C THR A 75 9.02 15.17 20.77
N PHE A 76 7.76 15.41 21.11
CA PHE A 76 7.37 16.47 22.02
C PHE A 76 6.05 16.12 22.72
N GLN A 77 6.13 15.92 24.03
CA GLN A 77 4.99 15.64 24.90
C GLN A 77 4.99 16.65 26.06
N CYS A 78 3.82 17.19 26.41
CA CYS A 78 3.61 18.13 27.52
C CYS A 78 2.36 17.78 28.33
N CYS A 79 1.24 17.79 27.61
CA CYS A 79 -0.09 18.11 28.12
C CYS A 79 -1.17 17.54 27.20
N TYR A 80 -0.76 16.67 26.28
CA TYR A 80 -1.59 16.02 25.30
C TYR A 80 -2.05 14.66 25.83
N VAL A 81 -2.98 14.03 25.12
CA VAL A 81 -3.28 12.61 25.36
C VAL A 81 -1.99 11.81 25.35
N ALA A 82 -1.85 10.91 26.33
CA ALA A 82 -0.59 10.22 26.61
C ALA A 82 -0.09 9.45 25.38
N ASP A 83 1.23 9.51 25.14
CA ASP A 83 1.94 8.58 24.26
C ASP A 83 1.62 7.12 24.66
N ASP A 84 1.75 6.18 23.73
CA ASP A 84 1.62 4.75 23.99
C ASP A 84 2.82 3.96 23.45
N ALA A 85 2.67 2.63 23.35
CA ALA A 85 3.74 1.73 23.02
C ALA A 85 4.20 1.85 21.55
N ASP A 86 3.35 2.38 20.67
CA ASP A 86 3.54 2.39 19.23
C ASP A 86 3.31 3.78 18.61
N SER A 87 3.09 4.84 19.38
CA SER A 87 3.15 6.21 18.85
C SER A 87 3.43 7.27 19.92
N ARG A 88 4.06 8.37 19.49
CA ARG A 88 4.35 9.54 20.32
C ARG A 88 3.97 10.83 19.61
N TRP A 89 3.68 11.87 20.38
CA TRP A 89 3.55 13.22 19.84
C TRP A 89 4.89 13.73 19.33
N VAL A 90 4.87 14.39 18.17
CA VAL A 90 6.03 15.01 17.53
C VAL A 90 5.74 16.46 17.14
N SER A 91 6.81 17.24 17.04
CA SER A 91 6.78 18.66 16.72
C SER A 91 7.95 19.03 15.82
N LEU A 92 7.96 20.27 15.35
CA LEU A 92 9.09 20.88 14.66
C LEU A 92 10.31 21.09 15.59
N SER A 93 10.13 21.06 16.92
CA SER A 93 11.23 21.21 17.88
C SER A 93 10.96 20.53 19.22
N ALA A 94 12.02 20.33 20.00
CA ALA A 94 11.99 19.62 21.30
C ALA A 94 11.18 20.34 22.39
N ASN A 95 10.78 21.60 22.17
CA ASN A 95 9.99 22.39 23.11
C ASN A 95 8.68 22.90 22.49
N GLY A 96 8.29 22.39 21.32
CA GLY A 96 7.06 22.80 20.65
C GLY A 96 7.06 24.23 20.11
N ASN A 97 8.23 24.90 20.03
CA ASN A 97 8.37 26.30 19.60
C ASN A 97 9.23 26.45 18.34
N PRO A 98 9.02 27.50 17.51
CA PRO A 98 8.05 28.59 17.69
C PRO A 98 6.62 28.15 17.37
N GLY A 99 5.64 28.78 18.02
CA GLY A 99 4.24 28.64 17.67
C GLY A 99 3.80 29.57 16.53
N SER A 100 2.48 29.75 16.38
CA SER A 100 1.84 30.62 15.39
C SER A 100 2.35 30.40 13.96
N ASN A 101 2.40 29.13 13.55
CA ASN A 101 2.98 28.70 12.28
C ASN A 101 2.07 27.72 11.53
N VAL A 102 2.34 27.54 10.24
CA VAL A 102 1.80 26.44 9.46
C VAL A 102 2.95 25.55 9.01
N THR A 103 2.90 24.28 9.38
CA THR A 103 3.95 23.30 9.08
C THR A 103 3.35 22.06 8.45
N PHE A 104 3.95 21.59 7.35
CA PHE A 104 3.60 20.32 6.70
C PHE A 104 4.64 19.27 7.07
N TYR A 105 4.19 18.22 7.76
CA TYR A 105 5.00 17.05 8.08
C TYR A 105 4.67 15.92 7.11
N ARG A 106 5.69 15.31 6.49
CA ARG A 106 5.53 14.35 5.41
C ARG A 106 6.03 12.97 5.82
N LEU A 107 5.17 11.98 5.67
CA LEU A 107 5.50 10.57 5.58
C LEU A 107 5.45 10.14 4.11
N SER A 108 6.39 9.30 3.66
CA SER A 108 6.37 8.69 2.33
C SER A 108 6.24 7.19 2.42
N PHE A 109 5.39 6.60 1.57
CA PHE A 109 5.18 5.16 1.49
C PHE A 109 5.00 4.72 0.04
N SER A 110 5.12 3.43 -0.25
CA SER A 110 5.08 2.92 -1.61
C SER A 110 3.95 1.91 -1.81
N LEU A 111 3.24 2.05 -2.92
CA LEU A 111 2.29 1.09 -3.46
C LEU A 111 2.89 0.30 -4.63
N ALA A 112 4.22 0.18 -4.71
CA ALA A 112 4.86 -0.64 -5.73
C ALA A 112 4.33 -2.09 -5.68
N GLY A 113 3.81 -2.57 -6.82
CA GLY A 113 3.19 -3.89 -6.94
C GLY A 113 1.76 -4.00 -6.40
N LEU A 114 1.16 -2.89 -5.95
CA LEU A 114 -0.21 -2.82 -5.45
C LEU A 114 -1.09 -1.97 -6.37
N ASP A 115 -2.38 -2.29 -6.46
CA ASP A 115 -3.36 -1.53 -7.21
C ASP A 115 -3.81 -0.31 -6.38
N PRO A 116 -3.44 0.93 -6.77
CA PRO A 116 -3.77 2.12 -6.01
C PRO A 116 -5.27 2.41 -5.94
N THR A 117 -6.08 1.87 -6.86
CA THR A 117 -7.54 2.07 -6.84
C THR A 117 -8.25 1.27 -5.75
N THR A 118 -7.56 0.29 -5.18
CA THR A 118 -8.04 -0.56 -4.08
C THR A 118 -7.43 -0.20 -2.73
N ALA A 119 -6.52 0.79 -2.71
CA ALA A 119 -5.80 1.15 -1.51
C ALA A 119 -6.71 1.84 -0.48
N SER A 120 -6.57 1.40 0.77
CA SER A 120 -7.22 2.01 1.92
C SER A 120 -6.21 2.12 3.06
N ILE A 121 -6.11 3.31 3.66
CA ILE A 121 -5.31 3.58 4.85
C ILE A 121 -6.25 4.06 5.96
N SER A 122 -6.02 3.62 7.18
CA SER A 122 -6.72 4.10 8.37
C SER A 122 -5.75 4.37 9.51
N GLY A 123 -6.13 5.27 10.40
CA GLY A 123 -5.38 5.55 11.63
C GLY A 123 -6.19 6.47 12.53
N SER A 124 -5.54 6.97 13.58
CA SER A 124 -6.06 8.03 14.44
C SER A 124 -5.05 9.16 14.53
N GLY A 125 -5.50 10.40 14.57
CA GLY A 125 -4.62 11.56 14.62
C GLY A 125 -5.06 12.61 15.63
N GLY A 126 -4.11 13.37 16.13
CA GLY A 126 -4.35 14.54 16.97
C GLY A 126 -3.41 15.66 16.60
N SER A 127 -3.79 16.90 16.92
CA SER A 127 -2.98 18.08 16.61
C SER A 127 -3.19 19.21 17.61
N ASP A 128 -2.15 20.03 17.74
CA ASP A 128 -2.18 21.28 18.48
C ASP A 128 -1.69 22.42 17.54
N ASN A 129 -2.55 23.34 17.07
CA ASN A 129 -3.99 23.46 17.35
C ASN A 129 -4.92 22.80 16.30
N ALA A 130 -4.64 22.99 15.01
CA ALA A 130 -5.49 22.49 13.92
C ALA A 130 -4.69 21.64 12.93
N GLY A 131 -5.16 20.43 12.66
CA GLY A 131 -4.47 19.43 11.88
C GLY A 131 -5.31 18.96 10.70
N ARG A 132 -4.71 18.86 9.52
CA ARG A 132 -5.40 18.46 8.29
C ARG A 132 -4.55 17.53 7.45
N ILE A 133 -5.19 16.51 6.88
CA ILE A 133 -4.51 15.46 6.12
C ILE A 133 -4.53 15.80 4.62
N PHE A 134 -3.37 15.67 3.99
CA PHE A 134 -3.19 15.75 2.55
C PHE A 134 -2.59 14.44 2.05
N LEU A 135 -3.04 13.99 0.88
CA LEU A 135 -2.48 12.83 0.18
C LEU A 135 -1.97 13.27 -1.17
N ASN A 136 -0.69 13.02 -1.46
CA ASN A 136 -0.05 13.40 -2.72
C ASN A 136 -0.21 14.90 -3.06
N GLY A 137 -0.16 15.76 -2.03
CA GLY A 137 -0.36 17.20 -2.16
C GLY A 137 -1.82 17.67 -2.30
N VAL A 138 -2.78 16.74 -2.32
CA VAL A 138 -4.22 17.05 -2.42
C VAL A 138 -4.86 17.05 -1.03
N ASP A 139 -5.62 18.10 -0.72
CA ASP A 139 -6.40 18.19 0.51
C ASP A 139 -7.49 17.12 0.54
N THR A 140 -7.50 16.30 1.59
CA THR A 140 -8.46 15.19 1.76
C THR A 140 -9.77 15.63 2.42
N GLY A 141 -9.82 16.83 3.01
CA GLY A 141 -10.96 17.27 3.80
C GLY A 141 -10.99 16.75 5.24
N ILE A 142 -10.04 15.88 5.61
CA ILE A 142 -10.02 15.23 6.93
C ILE A 142 -9.24 16.08 7.92
N ASP A 143 -9.90 16.46 9.00
CA ASP A 143 -9.30 17.16 10.12
C ASP A 143 -9.01 16.19 11.28
N ILE A 144 -7.87 16.38 11.94
CA ILE A 144 -7.43 15.63 13.14
C ILE A 144 -7.25 16.60 14.32
N ASN A 145 -8.18 17.53 14.45
CA ASN A 145 -8.11 18.63 15.41
C ASN A 145 -8.25 18.13 16.85
N GLY A 146 -7.45 18.71 17.74
CA GLY A 146 -7.53 18.47 19.18
C GLY A 146 -6.40 17.59 19.71
N PHE A 147 -6.00 17.90 20.94
CA PHE A 147 -4.87 17.27 21.62
C PHE A 147 -5.28 16.44 22.86
N SER A 148 -6.54 16.50 23.26
CA SER A 148 -7.07 15.74 24.40
C SER A 148 -7.53 14.31 24.05
N ALA A 149 -7.69 14.01 22.76
CA ALA A 149 -8.04 12.69 22.24
C ALA A 149 -7.62 12.60 20.76
N LEU A 150 -7.40 11.38 20.27
CA LEU A 150 -7.13 11.15 18.84
C LEU A 150 -8.44 10.94 18.08
N VAL A 151 -8.50 11.49 16.87
CA VAL A 151 -9.62 11.42 15.94
C VAL A 151 -9.33 10.34 14.89
N PRO A 152 -10.20 9.32 14.73
CA PRO A 152 -10.00 8.30 13.72
C PRO A 152 -10.22 8.86 12.30
N PHE A 153 -9.47 8.36 11.33
CA PHE A 153 -9.61 8.70 9.92
C PHE A 153 -9.42 7.50 9.00
N VAL A 154 -9.96 7.63 7.78
CA VAL A 154 -9.81 6.66 6.69
C VAL A 154 -9.58 7.41 5.38
N LEU A 155 -8.60 6.95 4.59
CA LEU A 155 -8.30 7.38 3.23
C LEU A 155 -8.51 6.21 2.29
N ASN A 156 -9.37 6.36 1.28
CA ASN A 156 -9.73 5.30 0.34
C ASN A 156 -9.65 5.75 -1.14
N SER A 157 -9.06 6.91 -1.40
CA SER A 157 -8.92 7.48 -2.74
C SER A 157 -7.75 8.48 -2.78
N GLY A 158 -7.33 8.86 -3.99
CA GLY A 158 -6.20 9.80 -4.19
C GLY A 158 -4.81 9.14 -4.24
N PHE A 159 -4.75 7.82 -4.10
CA PHE A 159 -3.53 7.04 -4.23
C PHE A 159 -3.05 6.95 -5.69
N VAL A 160 -1.74 6.90 -5.88
CA VAL A 160 -1.08 6.70 -7.17
C VAL A 160 -0.19 5.46 -7.14
N ALA A 161 0.14 4.92 -8.31
CA ALA A 161 1.10 3.83 -8.40
C ALA A 161 2.50 4.29 -7.94
N GLY A 162 3.23 3.43 -7.21
CA GLY A 162 4.55 3.77 -6.69
C GLY A 162 4.49 4.62 -5.43
N VAL A 163 5.33 5.65 -5.34
CA VAL A 163 5.50 6.46 -4.13
C VAL A 163 4.32 7.40 -3.92
N ASN A 164 3.79 7.41 -2.69
CA ASN A 164 2.76 8.31 -2.22
C ASN A 164 3.28 9.09 -1.00
N THR A 165 2.72 10.27 -0.76
CA THR A 165 3.05 11.11 0.40
C THR A 165 1.81 11.41 1.23
N LEU A 166 1.88 11.14 2.53
CA LEU A 166 0.90 11.58 3.51
C LEU A 166 1.46 12.82 4.21
N ASP A 167 0.84 13.98 3.97
CA ASP A 167 1.25 15.22 4.62
C ASP A 167 0.24 15.61 5.69
N ILE A 168 0.74 15.86 6.90
CA ILE A 168 -0.02 16.41 8.00
C ILE A 168 0.29 17.91 8.07
N ARG A 169 -0.68 18.73 7.69
CA ARG A 169 -0.60 20.18 7.89
C ARG A 169 -1.05 20.49 9.31
N VAL A 170 -0.15 21.01 10.13
CA VAL A 170 -0.47 21.58 11.43
C VAL A 170 -0.47 23.09 11.31
N SER A 171 -1.59 23.72 11.65
CA SER A 171 -1.71 25.17 11.82
C SER A 171 -1.80 25.46 13.30
N ASP A 172 -0.74 26.04 13.82
CA ASP A 172 -0.65 26.50 15.19
C ASP A 172 -1.05 27.96 15.29
N PHE A 173 -1.81 28.30 16.33
CA PHE A 173 -2.27 29.66 16.61
C PHE A 173 -1.53 30.25 17.81
N GLY A 174 -0.84 29.43 18.61
CA GLY A 174 0.04 29.84 19.68
C GLY A 174 0.72 28.63 20.31
N ALA A 175 2.01 28.76 20.61
CA ALA A 175 2.82 27.64 21.08
C ALA A 175 2.23 26.95 22.32
N PRO A 176 2.46 25.64 22.50
CA PRO A 176 3.26 24.75 21.64
C PRO A 176 2.53 24.21 20.41
N THR A 177 3.27 23.78 19.38
CA THR A 177 2.72 23.03 18.24
C THR A 177 3.13 21.57 18.26
N ALA A 178 2.23 20.66 17.92
CA ALA A 178 2.53 19.24 17.78
C ALA A 178 1.46 18.51 16.98
N PHE A 179 1.78 17.29 16.54
CA PHE A 179 0.79 16.33 16.07
C PHE A 179 1.18 14.91 16.47
N ARG A 180 0.22 14.01 16.40
CA ARG A 180 0.42 12.58 16.56
C ARG A 180 -0.39 11.83 15.53
N ILE A 181 0.21 10.82 14.90
CA ILE A 181 -0.46 9.81 14.10
C ILE A 181 -0.23 8.46 14.76
N ASP A 182 -1.32 7.74 14.96
CA ASP A 182 -1.37 6.50 15.71
C ASP A 182 -2.17 5.44 14.94
N ASN A 183 -1.88 4.16 15.19
CA ASN A 183 -2.54 3.02 14.56
C ASN A 183 -2.61 3.11 13.01
N LEU A 184 -1.61 3.72 12.37
CA LEU A 184 -1.57 3.91 10.92
C LEU A 184 -1.30 2.60 10.21
N THR A 185 -2.30 2.12 9.48
CA THR A 185 -2.25 0.85 8.76
C THR A 185 -2.97 0.98 7.43
N GLY A 186 -2.69 0.07 6.50
CA GLY A 186 -3.35 0.11 5.21
C GLY A 186 -3.21 -1.17 4.42
N THR A 187 -4.14 -1.37 3.49
CA THR A 187 -4.16 -2.52 2.58
C THR A 187 -4.49 -2.08 1.17
N ALA A 188 -4.04 -2.87 0.19
CA ALA A 188 -4.42 -2.74 -1.22
C ALA A 188 -4.33 -4.12 -1.88
N SER A 189 -5.14 -4.37 -2.90
CA SER A 189 -4.97 -5.56 -3.72
C SER A 189 -3.63 -5.52 -4.46
N PRO A 190 -2.92 -6.65 -4.61
CA PRO A 190 -1.81 -6.74 -5.53
C PRO A 190 -2.25 -6.32 -6.92
N MET A 191 -1.40 -5.62 -7.67
CA MET A 191 -1.63 -5.45 -9.10
C MET A 191 -1.78 -6.84 -9.72
N SER A 192 -2.86 -7.06 -10.46
CA SER A 192 -3.02 -8.30 -11.21
C SER A 192 -1.95 -8.34 -12.30
N GLY A 193 -0.81 -8.94 -11.96
CA GLY A 193 0.18 -9.33 -12.94
C GLY A 193 -0.52 -10.13 -14.02
N ILE A 194 -0.21 -9.80 -15.27
CA ILE A 194 -0.57 -10.54 -16.48
C ILE A 194 -0.50 -12.06 -16.18
N PRO A 195 -1.49 -12.88 -16.58
CA PRO A 195 -1.47 -14.32 -16.28
C PRO A 195 -0.26 -15.03 -16.91
N GLU A 196 0.77 -15.35 -16.13
CA GLU A 196 1.94 -16.10 -16.60
C GLU A 196 2.12 -17.47 -15.94
N PRO A 197 1.06 -18.29 -15.86
CA PRO A 197 1.27 -19.74 -16.14
C PRO A 197 0.52 -20.20 -17.38
N ALA A 198 -0.56 -19.51 -17.77
CA ALA A 198 -1.41 -19.91 -18.89
C ALA A 198 -0.71 -19.68 -20.25
N VAL A 199 0.08 -18.61 -20.41
CA VAL A 199 0.80 -18.35 -21.66
C VAL A 199 1.86 -19.42 -21.93
N TRP A 200 2.65 -19.79 -20.92
CA TRP A 200 3.60 -20.90 -21.02
C TRP A 200 2.90 -22.23 -21.28
N ALA A 201 1.80 -22.52 -20.57
CA ALA A 201 1.02 -23.72 -20.78
C ALA A 201 0.44 -23.78 -22.21
N MET A 202 -0.05 -22.67 -22.75
CA MET A 202 -0.59 -22.58 -24.11
C MET A 202 0.51 -22.65 -25.17
N LEU A 203 1.67 -22.05 -24.92
CA LEU A 203 2.84 -22.12 -25.80
C LEU A 203 3.39 -23.56 -25.85
N ILE A 204 3.57 -24.21 -24.70
CA ILE A 204 4.02 -25.60 -24.57
C ILE A 204 2.99 -26.55 -25.17
N ALA A 205 1.70 -26.36 -24.88
CA ALA A 205 0.63 -27.16 -25.47
C ALA A 205 0.56 -26.99 -26.99
N GLY A 206 0.66 -25.75 -27.48
CA GLY A 206 0.68 -25.44 -28.92
C GLY A 206 1.85 -26.10 -29.64
N PHE A 207 3.08 -25.94 -29.13
CA PHE A 207 4.26 -26.58 -29.71
C PHE A 207 4.26 -28.10 -29.56
N GLY A 208 3.75 -28.62 -28.43
CA GLY A 208 3.61 -30.06 -28.20
C GLY A 208 2.62 -30.72 -29.16
N LEU A 209 1.50 -30.07 -29.46
CA LEU A 209 0.51 -30.55 -30.43
C LEU A 209 1.05 -30.55 -31.86
N ILE A 210 1.71 -29.45 -32.28
CA ILE A 210 2.31 -29.35 -33.63
C ILE A 210 3.45 -30.37 -33.80
N GLY A 211 4.35 -30.47 -32.82
CA GLY A 211 5.45 -31.44 -32.84
C GLY A 211 4.96 -32.89 -32.82
N GLY A 212 3.91 -33.19 -32.04
CA GLY A 212 3.27 -34.50 -32.00
C GLY A 212 2.59 -34.90 -33.31
N ALA A 213 1.96 -33.94 -34.00
CA ALA A 213 1.34 -34.17 -35.31
C ALA A 213 2.38 -34.37 -36.41
N ALA A 214 3.48 -33.59 -36.42
CA ALA A 214 4.55 -33.70 -37.43
C ALA A 214 5.32 -35.02 -37.36
N ARG A 215 5.37 -35.67 -36.18
CA ARG A 215 6.08 -36.94 -35.96
C ARG A 215 5.36 -38.17 -36.51
N ARG A 216 4.08 -38.05 -36.88
CA ARG A 216 3.28 -39.13 -37.47
C ARG A 216 3.48 -39.19 -38.98
N ARG A 217 4.71 -39.49 -39.44
CA ARG A 217 4.91 -39.95 -40.81
C ARG A 217 4.82 -41.48 -40.82
N PRO A 218 3.87 -42.09 -41.55
CA PRO A 218 3.85 -43.54 -41.69
C PRO A 218 5.11 -43.97 -42.48
N LEU A 219 5.85 -44.94 -41.93
CA LEU A 219 6.84 -45.69 -42.70
C LEU A 219 6.07 -46.41 -43.82
N ALA A 220 6.34 -46.03 -45.06
CA ALA A 220 5.86 -46.76 -46.22
C ALA A 220 6.43 -48.19 -46.16
N ALA A 221 5.55 -49.18 -46.02
CA ALA A 221 5.92 -50.58 -46.14
C ALA A 221 6.21 -50.88 -47.62
N ALA A 222 7.41 -51.43 -47.88
CA ALA A 222 7.82 -52.00 -49.15
C ALA A 222 7.32 -53.45 -49.28
#